data_AF-A0A2X3JQZ4-F1
#
_entry.id   AF-A0A2X3JQZ4-F1
#
_cell.length_a   1.000
_cell.length_b   1.000
_cell.length_c   1.000
_cell.angle_alpha   90.00
_cell.angle_beta   90.00
_cell.angle_gamma   90.00
#
_symmetry.space_group_name_H-M   'P 1'
#
loop_
_entity.id
_entity.type
_entity.pdbx_description
1 polymer ?
#
loop_
_entity_poly.entity_id
_entity_poly.type
_entity_poly.pdbx_seq_one_letter_code
_entity_poly.pdbx_strand_id
1 'polypeptide(L)'
;MVALTLAQGDATLALQLTDEMLSGRFQPATPTFLNCGKQQRGELVSCFLLRIEDNMESIGRAVNSALQLSKRGGGVAFLLSNLREAGAPIKRIENQSSGVIPVMKMLGRRIFLCQPARRSSGGWCSLFTCPSSRYSAFSRYETGKCRRENPH
;
A
#
# COMPACT_ATOMS: atom_id res chain seq x y z
N MET A 1 11.26 21.89 16.34
CA MET A 1 11.97 20.94 15.44
C MET A 1 11.23 20.73 14.13
N VAL A 2 9.92 20.37 14.13
CA VAL A 2 9.15 20.15 12.88
C VAL A 2 9.17 21.36 11.96
N ALA A 3 8.83 22.55 12.46
CA ALA A 3 8.84 23.80 11.67
C ALA A 3 10.19 24.09 11.00
N LEU A 4 11.29 23.97 11.76
CA LEU A 4 12.65 24.16 11.24
C LEU A 4 13.00 23.15 10.13
N THR A 5 12.54 21.90 10.28
CA THR A 5 12.80 20.85 9.29
C THR A 5 12.03 21.11 7.99
N LEU A 6 10.81 21.65 8.10
CA LEU A 6 9.95 21.99 6.97
C LEU A 6 10.38 23.29 6.28
N ALA A 7 10.90 24.25 7.04
CA ALA A 7 11.29 25.56 6.53
C ALA A 7 12.65 25.59 5.82
N GLN A 8 13.43 24.49 5.89
CA GLN A 8 14.67 24.30 5.11
C GLN A 8 15.67 25.49 5.16
N GLY A 9 15.76 26.17 6.30
CA GLY A 9 16.67 27.30 6.51
C GLY A 9 16.02 28.69 6.42
N ASP A 10 14.75 28.80 6.03
CA ASP A 10 14.00 30.05 6.09
C ASP A 10 13.45 30.31 7.50
N ALA A 11 13.99 31.34 8.17
CA ALA A 11 13.59 31.71 9.52
C ALA A 11 12.16 32.27 9.59
N THR A 12 11.71 32.99 8.55
CA THR A 12 10.38 33.62 8.54
C THR A 12 9.28 32.57 8.41
N LEU A 13 9.46 31.62 7.50
CA LEU A 13 8.57 30.48 7.31
C LEU A 13 8.55 29.57 8.55
N ALA A 14 9.69 29.37 9.20
CA ALA A 14 9.75 28.57 10.42
C ALA A 14 8.92 29.16 11.56
N LEU A 15 8.93 30.48 11.73
CA LEU A 15 8.12 31.18 12.73
C LEU A 15 6.63 31.05 12.41
N GLN A 16 6.24 31.33 11.17
CA GLN A 16 4.84 31.19 10.72
C GLN A 16 4.30 29.78 10.94
N LEU A 17 5.05 28.75 10.53
CA LEU A 17 4.66 27.36 10.72
C LEU A 17 4.54 26.99 12.21
N THR A 18 5.38 27.58 13.07
CA THR A 18 5.32 27.36 14.51
C THR A 18 4.05 27.97 15.10
N ASP A 19 3.70 29.20 14.71
CA ASP A 19 2.49 29.87 15.17
C ASP A 19 1.21 29.13 14.72
N GLU A 20 1.16 28.65 13.47
CA GLU A 20 0.04 27.86 12.94
C GLU A 20 -0.13 26.51 13.67
N MET A 21 0.98 25.85 14.03
CA MET A 21 0.94 24.60 14.79
C MET A 21 0.54 24.82 16.26
N LEU A 22 1.05 25.88 16.90
CA LEU A 22 0.73 26.19 18.30
C LEU A 22 -0.71 26.67 18.48
N SER A 23 -1.23 27.42 17.50
CA SER A 23 -2.64 27.84 17.48
C SER A 23 -3.62 26.71 17.14
N GLY A 24 -3.12 25.53 16.77
CA GLY A 24 -3.93 24.37 16.40
C GLY A 24 -4.60 24.47 15.02
N ARG A 25 -4.25 25.49 14.23
CA ARG A 25 -4.77 25.68 12.86
C ARG A 25 -4.16 24.69 11.88
N PHE A 26 -2.94 24.24 12.13
CA PHE A 26 -2.23 23.29 11.28
C PHE A 26 -1.70 22.09 12.08
N GLN A 27 -2.14 20.88 11.71
CA GLN A 27 -1.61 19.63 12.23
C GLN A 27 -0.96 18.82 11.09
N PRO A 28 0.38 18.70 11.04
CA PRO A 28 1.02 17.87 10.05
C PRO A 28 0.70 16.38 10.27
N ALA A 29 0.86 15.59 9.21
CA ALA A 29 0.65 14.15 9.27
C ALA A 29 1.51 13.52 10.37
N THR A 30 0.96 12.52 11.07
CA THR A 30 1.61 11.77 12.15
C THR A 30 3.05 11.34 11.83
N PRO A 31 3.39 10.76 10.65
CA PRO A 31 4.77 10.41 10.34
C PRO A 31 5.69 11.63 10.26
N THR A 32 5.21 12.74 9.67
CA THR A 32 5.97 13.98 9.56
C THR A 32 6.21 14.59 10.94
N PHE A 33 5.18 14.65 11.79
CA PHE A 33 5.29 15.20 13.14
C PHE A 33 6.24 14.39 14.03
N LEU A 34 6.17 13.06 13.97
CA LEU A 34 6.97 12.17 14.84
C LEU A 34 8.43 12.02 14.40
N ASN A 35 8.70 12.13 13.09
CA ASN A 35 10.01 11.82 12.49
C ASN A 35 10.84 13.06 12.11
N CYS A 36 10.22 14.26 11.98
CA CYS A 36 10.97 15.47 11.67
C CYS A 36 11.96 15.83 12.79
N GLY A 37 13.22 16.11 12.42
CA GLY A 37 14.28 16.51 13.33
C GLY A 37 14.98 15.38 14.10
N LYS A 38 14.62 14.11 13.89
CA LYS A 38 15.31 12.96 14.51
C LYS A 38 16.40 12.39 13.59
N GLN A 39 17.56 12.07 14.16
CA GLN A 39 18.69 11.45 13.44
C GLN A 39 18.38 10.01 13.01
N GLN A 40 17.83 9.19 13.91
CA GLN A 40 17.25 7.89 13.55
C GLN A 40 15.77 8.08 13.21
N ARG A 41 15.48 8.34 11.93
CA ARG A 41 14.11 8.55 11.44
C ARG A 41 13.70 7.51 10.41
N GLY A 42 12.41 7.18 10.42
CA GLY A 42 11.74 6.60 9.26
C GLY A 42 11.42 7.66 8.21
N GLU A 43 10.72 7.26 7.16
CA GLU A 43 10.23 8.18 6.13
C GLU A 43 9.23 9.20 6.71
N LEU A 44 9.16 10.38 6.08
CA LEU A 44 8.16 11.41 6.41
C LEU A 44 6.79 11.11 5.78
N VAL A 45 6.76 10.21 4.80
CA VAL A 45 5.58 9.77 4.07
C VAL A 45 5.29 8.32 4.42
N SER A 46 4.03 8.02 4.75
CA SER A 46 3.60 6.68 5.15
C SER A 46 2.74 5.96 4.12
N CYS A 47 2.09 6.65 3.19
CA CYS A 47 1.10 6.06 2.29
C CYS A 47 1.62 6.03 0.85
N PHE A 48 1.64 4.86 0.24
CA PHE A 48 2.11 4.65 -1.12
C PHE A 48 1.05 3.97 -1.97
N LEU A 49 0.91 4.40 -3.22
CA LEU A 49 -0.02 3.81 -4.18
C LEU A 49 0.79 3.21 -5.34
N LEU A 50 0.66 1.91 -5.55
CA LEU A 50 1.36 1.17 -6.61
C LEU A 50 0.35 0.69 -7.66
N ARG A 51 0.62 1.01 -8.92
CA ARG A 51 -0.13 0.46 -10.06
C ARG A 51 0.50 -0.86 -10.49
N ILE A 52 -0.33 -1.90 -10.63
CA ILE A 52 0.09 -3.20 -11.16
C ILE A 52 -0.46 -3.31 -12.59
N GLU A 53 0.42 -3.68 -13.52
CA GLU A 53 0.03 -4.00 -14.90
C GLU A 53 -0.17 -5.51 -15.07
N ASP A 54 -0.86 -5.92 -16.13
CA ASP A 54 -1.20 -7.32 -16.43
C ASP A 54 -0.03 -8.15 -17.00
N ASN A 55 1.13 -8.04 -16.33
CA ASN A 55 2.38 -8.73 -16.66
C ASN A 55 2.99 -9.33 -15.39
N MET A 56 3.60 -10.51 -15.51
CA MET A 56 4.25 -11.18 -14.38
C MET A 56 5.40 -10.37 -13.78
N GLU A 57 6.13 -9.64 -14.62
CA GLU A 57 7.22 -8.76 -14.21
C GLU A 57 6.70 -7.58 -13.38
N SER A 58 5.53 -7.03 -13.74
CA SER A 58 4.90 -5.94 -13.00
C SER A 58 4.43 -6.40 -11.63
N ILE A 59 3.79 -7.57 -11.55
CA ILE A 59 3.38 -8.19 -10.29
C ILE A 59 4.60 -8.44 -9.39
N GLY A 60 5.68 -9.00 -9.93
CA GLY A 60 6.92 -9.25 -9.18
C GLY A 60 7.57 -7.97 -8.65
N ARG A 61 7.63 -6.91 -9.47
CA ARG A 61 8.13 -5.59 -9.05
C ARG A 61 7.26 -4.98 -7.96
N ALA A 62 5.93 -5.01 -8.12
CA ALA A 62 5.00 -4.48 -7.12
C ALA A 62 5.17 -5.15 -5.76
N VAL A 63 5.40 -6.47 -5.73
CA VAL A 63 5.65 -7.23 -4.49
C VAL A 63 6.98 -6.83 -3.86
N ASN A 64 8.04 -6.67 -4.65
CA ASN A 64 9.34 -6.23 -4.13
C ASN A 64 9.24 -4.81 -3.57
N SER A 65 8.65 -3.87 -4.31
CA SER A 65 8.40 -2.51 -3.85
C SER A 65 7.59 -2.49 -2.56
N ALA A 66 6.55 -3.33 -2.46
CA ALA A 66 5.75 -3.47 -1.26
C ALA A 66 6.57 -3.92 -0.04
N LEU A 67 7.47 -4.90 -0.21
CA LEU A 67 8.35 -5.37 0.86
C LEU A 67 9.29 -4.27 1.34
N GLN A 68 9.92 -3.53 0.42
CA GLN A 68 10.83 -2.43 0.77
C GLN A 68 10.12 -1.31 1.52
N LEU A 69 8.91 -0.94 1.08
CA LEU A 69 8.11 0.09 1.71
C LEU A 69 7.57 -0.36 3.08
N SER A 70 7.15 -1.63 3.18
CA SER A 70 6.66 -2.22 4.44
C SER A 70 7.77 -2.31 5.50
N LYS A 71 9.01 -2.63 5.10
CA LYS A 71 10.18 -2.62 5.99
C LYS A 71 10.38 -1.27 6.67
N ARG A 72 10.08 -0.17 5.97
CA ARG A 72 10.16 1.21 6.50
C ARG A 72 8.91 1.63 7.27
N GLY A 73 7.92 0.76 7.41
CA GLY A 73 6.66 1.03 8.11
C GLY A 73 5.66 1.84 7.30
N GLY A 74 5.77 1.86 5.97
CA GLY A 74 4.78 2.46 5.08
C GLY A 74 3.59 1.53 4.82
N GLY A 75 2.39 2.08 4.76
CA GLY A 75 1.19 1.45 4.23
C GLY A 75 1.20 1.51 2.70
N VAL A 76 0.90 0.39 2.05
CA VAL A 76 0.93 0.25 0.59
C VAL A 76 -0.45 -0.10 0.08
N ALA A 77 -0.91 0.65 -0.91
CA ALA A 77 -2.13 0.38 -1.64
C ALA A 77 -1.80 -0.08 -3.07
N PHE A 78 -2.56 -1.06 -3.58
CA PHE A 78 -2.38 -1.58 -4.94
C PHE A 78 -3.61 -1.31 -5.78
N LEU A 79 -3.40 -0.82 -7.00
CA LEU A 79 -4.43 -0.77 -8.02
C LEU A 79 -4.43 -2.09 -8.79
N LEU A 80 -5.50 -2.87 -8.62
CA LEU A 80 -5.66 -4.21 -9.21
C LEU A 80 -6.59 -4.21 -10.43
N SER A 81 -7.13 -3.04 -10.81
CA SER A 81 -8.06 -2.89 -11.93
C SER A 81 -7.51 -3.32 -13.29
N ASN A 82 -6.19 -3.34 -13.47
CA ASN A 82 -5.60 -3.72 -14.77
C ASN A 82 -5.43 -5.25 -14.90
N LEU A 83 -5.49 -6.00 -13.80
CA LEU A 83 -5.30 -7.46 -13.83
C LEU A 83 -6.50 -8.17 -14.45
N ARG A 84 -6.24 -9.08 -15.37
CA ARG A 84 -7.27 -9.90 -16.03
C ARG A 84 -8.15 -10.70 -15.06
N GLU A 85 -9.35 -11.03 -15.52
CA GLU A 85 -10.35 -11.79 -14.77
C GLU A 85 -9.96 -13.27 -14.66
N ALA A 86 -10.59 -13.98 -13.73
CA ALA A 86 -10.46 -15.44 -13.66
C ALA A 86 -11.05 -16.06 -14.94
N GLY A 87 -10.35 -17.02 -15.54
CA GLY A 87 -10.76 -17.67 -16.79
C GLY A 87 -10.36 -16.93 -18.07
N ALA A 88 -9.75 -15.74 -17.99
CA ALA A 88 -9.24 -15.06 -19.18
C ALA A 88 -8.14 -15.90 -19.91
N PRO A 89 -8.11 -15.91 -21.25
CA PRO A 89 -7.15 -16.70 -22.01
C PRO A 89 -5.71 -16.20 -21.84
N ILE A 90 -4.75 -17.14 -21.76
CA ILE A 90 -3.31 -16.83 -21.69
C ILE A 90 -2.66 -17.43 -22.93
N LYS A 91 -2.01 -16.60 -23.76
CA LYS A 91 -1.29 -17.03 -24.97
C LYS A 91 -2.08 -18.02 -25.84
N ARG A 92 -3.40 -17.78 -26.02
CA ARG A 92 -4.35 -18.58 -26.81
C ARG A 92 -4.82 -19.91 -26.20
N ILE A 93 -4.50 -20.19 -24.93
CA ILE A 93 -5.10 -21.30 -24.18
C ILE A 93 -6.23 -20.72 -23.33
N GLU A 94 -7.45 -21.22 -23.53
CA GLU A 94 -8.65 -20.79 -22.83
C GLU A 94 -8.61 -21.19 -21.34
N ASN A 95 -9.25 -20.38 -20.48
CA ASN A 95 -9.52 -20.69 -19.07
C ASN A 95 -8.31 -20.90 -18.13
N GLN A 96 -7.12 -20.39 -18.46
CA GLN A 96 -5.93 -20.57 -17.61
C GLN A 96 -5.68 -19.47 -16.58
N SER A 97 -6.30 -18.29 -16.71
CA SER A 97 -6.08 -17.22 -15.73
C SER A 97 -6.69 -17.54 -14.36
N SER A 98 -5.85 -17.55 -13.33
CA SER A 98 -6.28 -17.72 -11.93
C SER A 98 -6.90 -16.44 -11.33
N GLY A 99 -6.94 -15.33 -12.08
CA GLY A 99 -7.57 -14.07 -11.68
C GLY A 99 -6.82 -13.29 -10.59
N VAL A 100 -7.52 -12.37 -9.93
CA VAL A 100 -6.94 -11.41 -8.97
C VAL A 100 -6.74 -11.99 -7.57
N ILE A 101 -7.52 -13.02 -7.18
CA ILE A 101 -7.54 -13.59 -5.83
C ILE A 101 -6.15 -14.12 -5.40
N PRO A 102 -5.42 -14.91 -6.23
CA PRO A 102 -4.11 -15.42 -5.84
C PRO A 102 -3.07 -14.32 -5.65
N VAL A 103 -3.11 -13.27 -6.48
CA VAL A 103 -2.23 -12.10 -6.37
C VAL A 103 -2.48 -11.38 -5.05
N MET A 104 -3.75 -11.20 -4.69
CA MET A 104 -4.13 -10.58 -3.41
C MET A 104 -3.65 -11.41 -2.21
N LYS A 105 -3.84 -12.74 -2.25
CA LYS A 105 -3.35 -13.65 -1.20
C LYS A 105 -1.82 -13.59 -1.07
N MET A 106 -1.10 -13.49 -2.19
CA MET A 106 0.36 -13.35 -2.20
C MET A 106 0.81 -12.03 -1.57
N LEU A 107 0.21 -10.92 -1.97
CA LEU A 107 0.50 -9.59 -1.42
C LEU A 107 0.26 -9.55 0.09
N GLY A 108 -0.89 -10.05 0.57
CA GLY A 108 -1.24 -10.05 1.99
C GLY A 108 -0.22 -10.82 2.84
N ARG A 109 0.20 -12.00 2.39
CA ARG A 109 1.19 -12.82 3.12
C ARG A 109 2.57 -12.16 3.16
N ARG A 110 2.97 -11.48 2.07
CA ARG A 110 4.29 -10.81 1.98
C ARG A 110 4.36 -9.58 2.86
N ILE A 111 3.31 -8.77 2.89
CA ILE A 111 3.24 -7.56 3.72
C ILE A 111 3.24 -7.95 5.21
N PHE A 112 2.47 -8.97 5.59
CA PHE A 112 2.48 -9.48 6.96
C PHE A 112 3.86 -9.95 7.44
N LEU A 113 4.61 -10.65 6.57
CA LEU A 113 5.94 -11.17 6.90
C LEU A 113 6.98 -10.06 7.19
N CYS A 114 6.89 -8.93 6.47
CA CYS A 114 7.90 -7.87 6.55
C CYS A 114 7.64 -6.88 7.71
N GLN A 115 6.56 -7.08 8.47
CA GLN A 115 6.21 -6.18 9.56
C GLN A 115 7.13 -6.42 10.78
N PRO A 116 7.70 -5.35 11.38
CA PRO A 116 8.41 -5.49 12.64
C PRO A 116 7.42 -5.92 13.73
N ALA A 117 7.81 -6.89 14.57
CA ALA A 117 6.96 -7.55 15.58
C ALA A 117 6.23 -6.62 16.59
N ARG A 118 6.54 -5.31 16.60
CA ARG A 118 5.94 -4.28 17.47
C ARG A 118 4.79 -3.48 16.82
N ARG A 119 4.43 -3.72 15.56
CA ARG A 119 3.31 -3.03 14.88
C ARG A 119 2.25 -4.07 14.50
N SER A 120 1.13 -4.09 15.22
CA SER A 120 0.08 -5.10 15.09
C SER A 120 -0.90 -4.87 13.93
N SER A 121 -0.85 -3.72 13.25
CA SER A 121 -1.80 -3.34 12.19
C SER A 121 -1.10 -2.74 10.96
N GLY A 122 -0.48 -3.59 10.15
CA GLY A 122 -0.13 -3.26 8.78
C GLY A 122 -1.37 -3.08 7.92
N GLY A 123 -1.80 -1.84 7.72
CA GLY A 123 -2.84 -1.51 6.76
C GLY A 123 -2.32 -1.68 5.33
N TRP A 124 -2.96 -2.56 4.57
CA TRP A 124 -2.82 -2.65 3.12
C TRP A 124 -4.22 -2.49 2.52
N CYS A 125 -4.31 -1.72 1.44
CA CYS A 125 -5.58 -1.44 0.78
C CYS A 125 -5.49 -1.88 -0.67
N SER A 126 -6.51 -2.58 -1.14
CA SER A 126 -6.63 -2.91 -2.56
C SER A 126 -7.71 -2.02 -3.16
N LEU A 127 -7.33 -1.26 -4.18
CA LEU A 127 -8.23 -0.36 -4.89
C LEU A 127 -8.73 -1.06 -6.14
N PHE A 128 -10.06 -1.10 -6.25
CA PHE A 128 -10.78 -1.60 -7.42
C PHE A 128 -11.65 -0.49 -7.98
N THR A 129 -11.61 -0.32 -9.30
CA THR A 129 -12.63 0.48 -9.99
C THR A 129 -13.88 -0.38 -10.18
N CYS A 130 -14.99 0.11 -9.63
CA CYS A 130 -16.31 -0.52 -9.63
C CYS A 130 -16.98 -0.30 -11.00
N PRO A 131 -16.71 -1.17 -12.00
CA PRO A 131 -17.76 -2.08 -12.46
C PRO A 131 -17.20 -3.42 -13.00
N SER A 132 -16.13 -3.95 -12.42
CA SER A 132 -15.53 -5.22 -12.90
C SER A 132 -16.14 -6.44 -12.19
N SER A 133 -16.32 -7.55 -12.91
CA SER A 133 -16.73 -8.86 -12.33
C SER A 133 -15.84 -9.30 -11.15
N ARG A 134 -14.66 -8.68 -11.06
CA ARG A 134 -13.61 -8.79 -10.03
C ARG A 134 -14.06 -8.34 -8.64
N TYR A 135 -15.03 -7.43 -8.53
CA TYR A 135 -15.58 -7.02 -7.22
C TYR A 135 -16.31 -8.19 -6.53
N SER A 136 -16.99 -9.05 -7.30
CA SER A 136 -17.65 -10.25 -6.76
C SER A 136 -16.65 -11.29 -6.23
N ALA A 137 -15.46 -11.34 -6.82
CA ALA A 137 -14.35 -12.19 -6.39
C ALA A 137 -13.71 -11.64 -5.10
N PHE A 138 -13.61 -10.32 -4.97
CA PHE A 138 -13.13 -9.65 -3.75
C PHE A 138 -14.07 -9.87 -2.55
N SER A 139 -15.38 -9.66 -2.73
CA SER A 139 -16.38 -9.92 -1.68
C SER A 139 -16.37 -11.39 -1.21
N ARG A 140 -16.12 -12.34 -2.14
CA ARG A 140 -15.94 -13.77 -1.81
C ARG A 140 -14.66 -14.06 -1.02
N TYR A 141 -13.60 -13.28 -1.22
CA TYR A 141 -12.38 -13.38 -0.43
C TYR A 141 -12.58 -12.88 1.00
N GLU A 142 -13.21 -11.71 1.18
CA GLU A 142 -13.47 -11.14 2.52
C GLU A 142 -14.41 -12.01 3.36
N THR A 143 -15.40 -12.67 2.72
CA THR A 143 -16.29 -13.62 3.40
C THR A 143 -15.65 -14.98 3.71
N GLY A 144 -14.36 -15.17 3.41
CA GLY A 144 -13.63 -16.40 3.73
C GLY A 144 -14.02 -17.63 2.89
N LYS A 145 -14.92 -17.48 1.90
CA LYS A 145 -15.41 -18.57 1.05
C LYS A 145 -14.35 -19.10 0.08
N CYS A 146 -13.31 -18.33 -0.24
CA CYS A 146 -12.21 -18.75 -1.12
C CYS A 146 -11.14 -19.64 -0.46
N ARG A 147 -11.43 -20.31 0.67
CA ARG A 147 -10.45 -21.22 1.34
C ARG A 147 -10.37 -22.61 0.73
N ARG A 148 -11.24 -22.97 -0.22
CA ARG A 148 -11.24 -24.26 -0.91
C ARG A 148 -11.71 -24.11 -2.35
N GLU A 149 -10.77 -24.14 -3.29
CA GLU A 149 -10.98 -24.56 -4.67
C GLU A 149 -9.58 -24.85 -5.23
N ASN A 150 -8.96 -25.92 -4.69
CA ASN A 150 -8.10 -26.76 -5.52
C ASN A 150 -9.04 -27.83 -6.10
N PRO A 151 -9.41 -27.78 -7.38
CA PRO A 151 -9.85 -28.98 -8.06
C PRO A 151 -8.59 -29.66 -8.60
N HIS A 152 -7.87 -30.38 -7.73
CA HIS A 152 -6.97 -31.51 -8.02
C HIS A 152 -6.53 -32.13 -6.69
#